data_AF-A0A497RU83-F1
#
_entry.id   AF-A0A497RU83-F1
#
_cell.length_a   1.000
_cell.length_b   1.000
_cell.length_c   1.000
_cell.angle_alpha   90.00
_cell.angle_beta   90.00
_cell.angle_gamma   90.00
#
_symmetry.space_group_name_H-M   'P 1'
#
loop_
_entity.id
_entity.type
_entity.pdbx_description
1 polymer ?
#
loop_
_entity_poly.entity_id
_entity_poly.type
_entity_poly.pdbx_seq_one_letter_code
_entity_poly.pdbx_strand_id
1 'polypeptide(L)'
;MRERRISDIKKKYHAKTLSDSAISLTFQRLLDIDPYFAEYVWLYLSPFDLSQLGLGLLYNILPIDYEPYNIGFEFELPNFDELLQGIWGKFKPIHFERLYMWMTDFKEYIIENFKEEFQEDLLIGRGEKAIYGITPYARGLYDPIVAREFLRATFHRLRLLRKPDESWIKTMEQIADYLEMIEVTDDNIFNRLMMLFSAQSQAFVLGLGVLGKSRLSDVEGDLAKIPFMDAQRNILDIKFSTLDHLQFGFILGVTPLGYGLLLPKKSIYKLIDDKKNPPFLKALIEKMNIIKNSLILTTFAYSNYNKPEEMINPHKSDRTNQYALLHQQRRIVEKWVETRIPPEESNPIRIRQYKNAVLQLISWRAKRHRWGFKAWKTMTEDQFKEWWLNHWEAQGLNRQTLLNLYGGMRLWLQRLQEEKVRLGKRVKLRRLRLALSL
;
A
#
# COMPACT_ATOMS: atom_id res chain seq x y z
N MET A 1 -27.30 6.50 22.55
CA MET A 1 -26.54 7.52 21.77
C MET A 1 -27.53 8.20 20.81
N ARG A 2 -27.83 9.51 20.94
CA ARG A 2 -28.79 10.19 20.03
C ARG A 2 -28.30 10.10 18.58
N GLU A 3 -29.12 9.59 17.67
CA GLU A 3 -28.82 9.59 16.23
C GLU A 3 -28.61 11.03 15.76
N ARG A 4 -27.38 11.39 15.36
CA ARG A 4 -27.10 12.71 14.78
C ARG A 4 -27.89 12.86 13.48
N ARG A 5 -28.60 14.00 13.33
CA ARG A 5 -29.40 14.29 12.13
C ARG A 5 -28.48 14.30 10.90
N ILE A 6 -29.00 13.88 9.75
CA ILE A 6 -28.24 13.86 8.48
C ILE A 6 -27.64 15.25 8.16
N SER A 7 -28.37 16.32 8.50
CA SER A 7 -27.91 17.71 8.40
C SER A 7 -26.60 17.95 9.15
N ASP A 8 -26.45 17.42 10.37
CA ASP A 8 -25.26 17.62 11.19
C ASP A 8 -24.03 16.92 10.60
N ILE A 9 -24.23 15.75 9.97
CA ILE A 9 -23.16 15.02 9.27
C ILE A 9 -22.64 15.84 8.09
N LYS A 10 -23.56 16.40 7.30
CA LYS A 10 -23.23 17.25 6.14
C LYS A 10 -22.47 18.50 6.59
N LYS A 11 -23.00 19.22 7.58
CA LYS A 11 -22.36 20.43 8.14
C LYS A 11 -20.97 20.14 8.68
N LYS A 12 -20.80 19.06 9.45
CA LYS A 12 -19.51 18.68 10.01
C LYS A 12 -18.47 18.33 8.93
N TYR A 13 -18.87 17.62 7.88
CA TYR A 13 -17.96 17.28 6.79
C TYR A 13 -17.58 18.51 5.97
N HIS A 14 -18.56 19.36 5.67
CA HIS A 14 -18.35 20.61 4.93
C HIS A 14 -17.38 21.54 5.66
N ALA A 15 -17.64 21.84 6.93
CA ALA A 15 -16.79 22.72 7.74
C ALA A 15 -15.37 22.18 7.98
N LYS A 16 -15.11 20.89 7.70
CA LYS A 16 -13.80 20.26 7.88
C LYS A 16 -13.01 20.09 6.58
N THR A 17 -13.65 20.17 5.42
CA THR A 17 -13.02 19.73 4.17
C THR A 17 -13.42 20.55 2.94
N LEU A 18 -14.61 21.14 2.93
CA LEU A 18 -15.19 21.73 1.71
C LEU A 18 -15.51 23.22 1.81
N SER A 19 -15.61 23.78 3.03
CA SER A 19 -15.75 25.23 3.18
C SER A 19 -14.45 25.93 2.77
N ASP A 20 -14.58 27.17 2.31
CA ASP A 20 -13.43 28.00 1.93
C ASP A 20 -12.37 28.08 3.05
N SER A 21 -12.81 28.38 4.27
CA SER A 21 -11.97 28.37 5.46
C SER A 21 -11.29 27.02 5.74
N ALA A 22 -11.97 25.90 5.45
CA ALA A 22 -11.40 24.57 5.68
C ALA A 22 -10.33 24.23 4.64
N ILE A 23 -10.52 24.68 3.39
CA ILE A 23 -9.55 24.50 2.31
C ILE A 23 -8.28 25.30 2.63
N SER A 24 -8.42 26.59 2.96
CA SER A 24 -7.29 27.45 3.33
C SER A 24 -6.57 26.93 4.58
N LEU A 25 -7.31 26.50 5.61
CA LEU A 25 -6.72 25.90 6.80
C LEU A 25 -5.98 24.60 6.47
N THR A 26 -6.56 23.74 5.62
CA THR A 26 -5.90 22.48 5.22
C THR A 26 -4.61 22.78 4.46
N PHE A 27 -4.62 23.75 3.55
CA PHE A 27 -3.42 24.17 2.82
C PHE A 27 -2.31 24.65 3.76
N GLN A 28 -2.64 25.56 4.69
CA GLN A 28 -1.70 26.05 5.70
C GLN A 28 -1.14 24.91 6.57
N ARG A 29 -2.01 24.00 7.03
CA ARG A 29 -1.58 22.85 7.84
C ARG A 29 -0.70 21.87 7.08
N LEU A 30 -0.89 21.72 5.77
CA LEU A 30 0.00 20.90 4.96
C LEU A 30 1.37 21.55 4.78
N LEU A 31 1.46 22.88 4.71
CA LEU A 31 2.73 23.59 4.76
C LEU A 31 3.43 23.42 6.11
N ASP A 32 2.69 23.55 7.22
CA ASP A 32 3.25 23.37 8.57
C ASP A 32 3.88 21.98 8.77
N ILE A 33 3.27 20.93 8.20
CA ILE A 33 3.74 19.55 8.36
C ILE A 33 4.70 19.10 7.26
N ASP A 34 5.00 19.92 6.27
CA ASP A 34 5.82 19.53 5.11
C ASP A 34 7.19 18.95 5.51
N PRO A 35 7.95 19.54 6.46
CA PRO A 35 9.22 18.97 6.89
C PRO A 35 9.07 17.58 7.54
N TYR A 36 8.05 17.39 8.37
CA TYR A 36 7.76 16.11 9.02
C TYR A 36 7.30 15.06 8.01
N PHE A 37 6.54 15.46 7.00
CA PHE A 37 6.10 14.58 5.93
C PHE A 37 7.28 14.17 5.04
N ALA A 38 8.17 15.09 4.70
CA ALA A 38 9.39 14.78 3.96
C ALA A 38 10.24 13.74 4.71
N GLU A 39 10.44 13.93 6.02
CA GLU A 39 11.12 12.95 6.87
C GLU A 39 10.40 11.58 6.84
N TYR A 40 9.07 11.58 6.99
CA TYR A 40 8.26 10.36 6.93
C TYR A 40 8.43 9.61 5.60
N VAL A 41 8.42 10.33 4.46
CA VAL A 41 8.61 9.74 3.13
C VAL A 41 9.95 8.99 3.06
N TRP A 42 11.04 9.62 3.49
CA TRP A 42 12.37 8.99 3.43
C TRP A 42 12.52 7.83 4.40
N LEU A 43 11.99 7.93 5.62
CA LEU A 43 12.11 6.88 6.64
C LEU A 43 11.21 5.67 6.36
N TYR A 44 10.01 5.89 5.80
CA TYR A 44 9.07 4.78 5.64
C TYR A 44 9.02 4.25 4.23
N LEU A 45 9.05 5.09 3.19
CA LEU A 45 8.89 4.60 1.82
C LEU A 45 10.18 4.04 1.22
N SER A 46 11.36 4.54 1.61
CA SER A 46 12.61 4.02 1.04
C SER A 46 12.89 2.56 1.41
N PRO A 47 12.70 2.09 2.67
CA PRO A 47 12.90 0.67 2.97
C PRO A 47 11.87 -0.22 2.27
N PHE A 48 10.63 0.26 2.08
CA PHE A 48 9.62 -0.48 1.31
C PHE A 48 10.04 -0.65 -0.15
N ASP A 49 10.41 0.42 -0.82
CA ASP A 49 10.79 0.38 -2.24
C ASP A 49 12.05 -0.47 -2.46
N LEU A 50 13.05 -0.34 -1.58
CA LEU A 50 14.26 -1.15 -1.64
C LEU A 50 13.99 -2.63 -1.38
N SER A 51 13.06 -2.96 -0.46
CA SER A 51 12.62 -4.34 -0.25
C SER A 51 11.93 -4.90 -1.48
N GLN A 52 11.12 -4.10 -2.18
CA GLN A 52 10.40 -4.52 -3.37
C GLN A 52 11.34 -4.84 -4.52
N LEU A 53 12.39 -4.04 -4.70
CA LEU A 53 13.40 -4.31 -5.73
C LEU A 53 14.16 -5.61 -5.46
N GLY A 54 14.50 -5.88 -4.20
CA GLY A 54 15.16 -7.14 -3.82
C GLY A 54 14.25 -8.35 -3.95
N LEU A 55 13.01 -8.25 -3.45
CA LEU A 55 11.99 -9.30 -3.63
C LEU A 55 11.64 -9.49 -5.11
N GLY A 56 11.62 -8.42 -5.90
CA GLY A 56 11.35 -8.48 -7.34
C GLY A 56 12.39 -9.31 -8.07
N LEU A 57 13.66 -9.12 -7.70
CA LEU A 57 14.75 -9.96 -8.17
C LEU A 57 14.56 -11.41 -7.72
N LEU A 58 14.26 -11.69 -6.45
CA LEU A 58 14.17 -13.09 -5.96
C LEU A 58 12.95 -13.86 -6.49
N TYR A 59 11.80 -13.20 -6.60
CA TYR A 59 10.53 -13.83 -7.00
C TYR A 59 10.20 -13.63 -8.48
N ASN A 60 11.11 -13.03 -9.26
CA ASN A 60 10.90 -12.72 -10.67
C ASN A 60 9.63 -11.86 -10.88
N ILE A 61 9.43 -10.83 -10.03
CA ILE A 61 8.42 -9.78 -10.17
C ILE A 61 9.06 -8.47 -10.64
N LEU A 62 8.60 -7.94 -11.76
CA LEU A 62 9.16 -6.72 -12.33
C LEU A 62 8.95 -5.50 -11.40
N PRO A 63 9.87 -4.52 -11.37
CA PRO A 63 9.68 -3.28 -10.64
C PRO A 63 8.36 -2.57 -11.00
N ILE A 64 7.96 -2.57 -12.29
CA ILE A 64 6.70 -1.96 -12.74
C ILE A 64 5.45 -2.66 -12.17
N ASP A 65 5.58 -3.91 -11.73
CA ASP A 65 4.46 -4.66 -11.18
C ASP A 65 4.15 -4.25 -9.73
N TYR A 66 5.12 -3.72 -8.98
CA TYR A 66 4.89 -3.27 -7.61
C TYR A 66 4.06 -1.99 -7.59
N GLU A 67 2.76 -2.09 -7.26
CA GLU A 67 1.89 -0.90 -7.18
C GLU A 67 2.46 0.20 -6.29
N PRO A 68 3.07 -0.09 -5.12
CA PRO A 68 3.63 0.95 -4.26
C PRO A 68 4.83 1.63 -4.90
N TYR A 69 5.63 0.89 -5.67
CA TYR A 69 6.82 1.40 -6.34
C TYR A 69 6.44 2.44 -7.42
N ASN A 70 5.35 2.22 -8.14
CA ASN A 70 4.95 3.05 -9.29
C ASN A 70 3.92 4.12 -8.96
N ILE A 71 3.91 4.61 -7.72
CA ILE A 71 3.00 5.69 -7.31
C ILE A 71 3.65 7.04 -7.58
N GLY A 72 3.07 7.75 -8.53
CA GLY A 72 3.36 9.15 -8.80
C GLY A 72 2.16 9.77 -9.51
N PHE A 73 1.91 11.06 -9.23
CA PHE A 73 0.86 11.80 -9.91
C PHE A 73 1.41 13.12 -10.41
N GLU A 74 1.12 13.44 -11.66
CA GLU A 74 1.25 14.77 -12.23
C GLU A 74 0.01 15.59 -11.93
N PHE A 75 0.24 16.87 -11.66
CA PHE A 75 -0.80 17.85 -11.42
C PHE A 75 -0.93 18.77 -12.61
N GLU A 76 -2.14 18.84 -13.15
CA GLU A 76 -2.50 19.80 -14.18
C GLU A 76 -3.53 20.78 -13.63
N LEU A 77 -3.31 22.06 -13.93
CA LEU A 77 -4.26 23.11 -13.62
C LEU A 77 -5.57 22.89 -14.39
N PRO A 78 -6.73 23.14 -13.76
CA PRO A 78 -8.01 23.11 -14.44
C PRO A 78 -8.14 24.31 -15.38
N ASN A 79 -8.92 24.17 -16.45
CA ASN A 79 -9.37 25.33 -17.23
C ASN A 79 -10.52 26.07 -16.49
N PHE A 80 -10.99 27.19 -17.05
CA PHE A 80 -12.02 28.01 -16.42
C PHE A 80 -13.35 27.26 -16.20
N ASP A 81 -13.83 26.51 -17.21
CA ASP A 81 -15.07 25.76 -17.13
C ASP A 81 -15.00 24.62 -16.10
N GLU A 82 -13.86 23.92 -16.06
CA GLU A 82 -13.54 22.92 -15.05
C GLU A 82 -13.58 23.52 -13.63
N LEU A 83 -12.98 24.71 -13.45
CA LEU A 83 -12.97 25.42 -12.18
C LEU A 83 -14.37 25.86 -11.74
N LEU A 84 -15.21 26.35 -12.66
CA LEU A 84 -16.63 26.65 -12.39
C LEU A 84 -17.43 25.42 -11.98
N GLN A 85 -17.07 24.24 -12.48
CA GLN A 85 -17.64 22.97 -12.02
C GLN A 85 -16.99 22.42 -10.74
N GLY A 86 -16.09 23.18 -10.10
CA GLY A 86 -15.44 22.81 -8.84
C GLY A 86 -14.33 21.79 -9.01
N ILE A 87 -13.77 21.64 -10.22
CA ILE A 87 -12.57 20.84 -10.46
C ILE A 87 -11.37 21.72 -10.13
N TRP A 88 -10.73 21.47 -8.98
CA TRP A 88 -9.61 22.27 -8.48
C TRP A 88 -8.24 21.80 -8.99
N GLY A 89 -8.19 20.59 -9.55
CA GLY A 89 -6.97 20.01 -10.06
C GLY A 89 -7.21 18.67 -10.73
N LYS A 90 -6.44 18.40 -11.78
CA LYS A 90 -6.40 17.12 -12.48
C LYS A 90 -5.15 16.38 -12.03
N PHE A 91 -5.35 15.15 -11.57
CA PHE A 91 -4.28 14.27 -11.11
C PHE A 91 -4.18 13.10 -12.09
N LYS A 92 -3.08 13.06 -12.84
CA LYS A 92 -2.80 11.99 -13.81
C LYS A 92 -1.70 11.08 -13.24
N PRO A 93 -1.85 9.75 -13.28
CA PRO A 93 -0.79 8.86 -12.85
C PRO A 93 0.44 9.05 -13.74
N ILE A 94 1.63 9.06 -13.15
CA ILE A 94 2.89 9.05 -13.90
C ILE A 94 3.11 7.63 -14.44
N HIS A 95 3.43 7.57 -15.72
CA HIS A 95 3.74 6.33 -16.41
C HIS A 95 5.24 6.01 -16.26
N PHE A 96 5.63 5.43 -15.11
CA PHE A 96 7.02 5.04 -14.83
C PHE A 96 7.58 4.07 -15.88
N GLU A 97 6.73 3.25 -16.49
CA GLU A 97 7.08 2.37 -17.62
C GLU A 97 7.64 3.12 -18.84
N ARG A 98 7.29 4.40 -19.02
CA ARG A 98 7.81 5.23 -20.11
C ARG A 98 9.09 5.97 -19.72
N LEU A 99 9.26 6.26 -18.43
CA LEU A 99 10.43 6.96 -17.91
C LEU A 99 11.61 6.00 -17.70
N TYR A 100 11.32 4.75 -17.37
CA TYR A 100 12.29 3.74 -16.99
C TYR A 100 11.95 2.41 -17.68
N MET A 101 12.37 2.27 -18.93
CA MET A 101 12.10 1.05 -19.74
C MET A 101 12.59 -0.21 -19.02
N TRP A 102 13.73 -0.12 -18.34
CA TRP A 102 14.30 -1.23 -17.55
C TRP A 102 13.36 -1.78 -16.48
N MET A 103 12.33 -1.05 -16.05
CA MET A 103 11.34 -1.56 -15.09
C MET A 103 10.35 -2.56 -15.70
N THR A 104 10.27 -2.62 -17.03
CA THR A 104 9.25 -3.36 -17.78
C THR A 104 9.73 -4.71 -18.29
N ASP A 105 11.04 -4.93 -18.35
CA ASP A 105 11.65 -6.17 -18.78
C ASP A 105 12.75 -6.61 -17.81
N PHE A 106 12.84 -7.92 -17.56
CA PHE A 106 13.76 -8.45 -16.56
C PHE A 106 15.22 -8.41 -17.02
N LYS A 107 15.44 -8.62 -18.30
CA LYS A 107 16.77 -8.57 -18.88
C LYS A 107 17.26 -7.13 -18.88
N GLU A 108 16.43 -6.18 -19.29
CA GLU A 108 16.76 -4.75 -19.18
C GLU A 108 16.98 -4.32 -17.72
N TYR A 109 16.15 -4.79 -16.78
CA TYR A 109 16.36 -4.54 -15.35
C TYR A 109 17.76 -4.97 -14.90
N ILE A 110 18.18 -6.18 -15.26
CA ILE A 110 19.48 -6.74 -14.89
C ILE A 110 20.63 -5.97 -15.55
N ILE A 111 20.55 -5.75 -16.87
CA ILE A 111 21.61 -5.07 -17.64
C ILE A 111 21.84 -3.63 -17.15
N GLU A 112 20.75 -2.92 -16.85
CA GLU A 112 20.83 -1.50 -16.49
C GLU A 112 21.32 -1.32 -15.04
N ASN A 113 20.95 -2.21 -14.12
CA ASN A 113 21.20 -2.00 -12.69
C ASN A 113 22.43 -2.73 -12.13
N PHE A 114 22.90 -3.81 -12.76
CA PHE A 114 23.93 -4.68 -12.21
C PHE A 114 25.20 -4.67 -13.07
N LYS A 115 26.36 -4.87 -12.45
CA LYS A 115 27.65 -4.95 -13.15
C LYS A 115 27.68 -6.14 -14.10
N GLU A 116 28.34 -5.96 -15.24
CA GLU A 116 28.39 -6.94 -16.34
C GLU A 116 28.83 -8.33 -15.88
N GLU A 117 29.82 -8.41 -14.97
CA GLU A 117 30.36 -9.65 -14.42
C GLU A 117 29.33 -10.53 -13.68
N PHE A 118 28.19 -9.97 -13.23
CA PHE A 118 27.14 -10.72 -12.52
C PHE A 118 25.86 -10.90 -13.35
N GLN A 119 25.77 -10.32 -14.54
CA GLN A 119 24.51 -10.31 -15.31
C GLN A 119 24.14 -11.70 -15.79
N GLU A 120 25.10 -12.52 -16.23
CA GLU A 120 24.85 -13.88 -16.70
C GLU A 120 24.25 -14.74 -15.58
N ASP A 121 24.90 -14.77 -14.41
CA ASP A 121 24.42 -15.50 -13.23
C ASP A 121 23.02 -15.07 -12.80
N LEU A 122 22.73 -13.77 -12.87
CA LEU A 122 21.40 -13.24 -12.54
C LEU A 122 20.34 -13.62 -13.56
N LEU A 123 20.70 -13.85 -14.83
CA LEU A 123 19.78 -14.24 -15.89
C LEU A 123 19.55 -15.75 -15.94
N ILE A 124 20.51 -16.56 -15.47
CA ILE A 124 20.41 -18.02 -15.46
C ILE A 124 19.19 -18.46 -14.63
N GLY A 125 18.39 -19.35 -15.21
CA GLY A 125 17.21 -19.95 -14.54
C GLY A 125 15.98 -19.04 -14.47
N ARG A 126 16.02 -17.82 -15.00
CA ARG A 126 14.84 -16.96 -15.12
C ARG A 126 14.04 -17.27 -16.37
N GLY A 127 13.07 -18.17 -16.24
CA GLY A 127 12.09 -18.41 -17.30
C GLY A 127 11.21 -17.19 -17.54
N GLU A 128 10.79 -16.98 -18.80
CA GLU A 128 9.80 -15.97 -19.14
C GLU A 128 8.44 -16.33 -18.52
N LYS A 129 7.77 -15.33 -17.95
CA LYS A 129 6.41 -15.51 -17.42
C LYS A 129 5.45 -15.78 -18.58
N ALA A 130 4.54 -16.72 -18.38
CA ALA A 130 3.55 -17.06 -19.38
C ALA A 130 2.58 -15.90 -19.62
N ILE A 131 2.34 -15.59 -20.90
CA ILE A 131 1.33 -14.64 -21.33
C ILE A 131 0.16 -15.43 -21.90
N TYR A 132 -1.01 -15.30 -21.27
CA TYR A 132 -2.22 -15.99 -21.70
C TYR A 132 -2.56 -15.65 -23.16
N GLY A 133 -2.72 -16.69 -23.99
CA GLY A 133 -3.03 -16.55 -25.42
C GLY A 133 -1.82 -16.29 -26.33
N ILE A 134 -0.60 -16.17 -25.78
CA ILE A 134 0.64 -15.97 -26.57
C ILE A 134 1.63 -17.10 -26.29
N THR A 135 1.92 -17.40 -25.03
CA THR A 135 2.91 -18.41 -24.67
C THR A 135 2.38 -19.82 -25.01
N PRO A 136 3.13 -20.64 -25.77
CA PRO A 136 2.72 -22.01 -26.07
C PRO A 136 2.48 -22.84 -24.80
N TYR A 137 1.55 -23.79 -24.88
CA TYR A 137 1.24 -24.70 -23.78
C TYR A 137 2.49 -25.41 -23.25
N ALA A 138 2.56 -25.56 -21.92
CA ALA A 138 3.66 -26.17 -21.18
C ALA A 138 5.04 -25.48 -21.30
N ARG A 139 5.12 -24.28 -21.90
CA ARG A 139 6.37 -23.52 -22.05
C ARG A 139 6.47 -22.26 -21.19
N GLY A 140 5.46 -21.98 -20.37
CA GLY A 140 5.38 -20.76 -19.59
C GLY A 140 5.28 -21.00 -18.09
N LEU A 141 5.89 -20.13 -17.31
CA LEU A 141 5.76 -20.10 -15.85
C LEU A 141 4.53 -19.28 -15.44
N TYR A 142 3.63 -19.87 -14.65
CA TYR A 142 2.45 -19.18 -14.10
C TYR A 142 2.59 -19.02 -12.60
N ASP A 143 2.48 -17.78 -12.11
CA ASP A 143 2.41 -17.52 -10.68
C ASP A 143 0.96 -17.63 -10.18
N PRO A 144 0.72 -18.15 -8.95
CA PRO A 144 -0.58 -18.04 -8.31
C PRO A 144 -1.01 -16.57 -8.19
N ILE A 145 -2.14 -16.21 -8.79
CA ILE A 145 -2.60 -14.80 -8.90
C ILE A 145 -2.67 -14.12 -7.53
N VAL A 146 -3.19 -14.83 -6.52
CA VAL A 146 -3.34 -14.28 -5.17
C VAL A 146 -1.99 -14.03 -4.51
N ALA A 147 -1.04 -14.96 -4.63
CA ALA A 147 0.33 -14.81 -4.13
C ALA A 147 1.02 -13.60 -4.77
N ARG A 148 0.92 -13.49 -6.10
CA ARG A 148 1.49 -12.37 -6.86
C ARG A 148 0.89 -11.04 -6.41
N GLU A 149 -0.43 -10.89 -6.36
CA GLU A 149 -1.08 -9.65 -5.90
C GLU A 149 -0.80 -9.35 -4.41
N PHE A 150 -0.52 -10.39 -3.63
CA PHE A 150 -0.10 -10.23 -2.25
C PHE A 150 1.27 -9.55 -2.15
N LEU A 151 2.27 -10.12 -2.83
CA LEU A 151 3.65 -9.62 -2.88
C LEU A 151 3.73 -8.23 -3.50
N ARG A 152 3.02 -8.02 -4.62
CA ARG A 152 3.03 -6.76 -5.38
C ARG A 152 2.63 -5.54 -4.56
N ALA A 153 1.70 -5.68 -3.62
CA ALA A 153 1.15 -4.50 -2.94
C ALA A 153 0.48 -4.77 -1.58
N THR A 154 -0.13 -5.94 -1.39
CA THR A 154 -0.98 -6.20 -0.21
C THR A 154 -0.17 -6.32 1.07
N PHE A 155 0.97 -7.02 1.02
CA PHE A 155 1.91 -7.14 2.14
C PHE A 155 2.31 -5.76 2.70
N HIS A 156 2.84 -4.91 1.82
CA HIS A 156 3.25 -3.54 2.12
C HIS A 156 2.10 -2.71 2.68
N ARG A 157 0.88 -2.91 2.15
CA ARG A 157 -0.31 -2.19 2.60
C ARG A 157 -0.69 -2.56 4.03
N LEU A 158 -0.60 -3.83 4.39
CA LEU A 158 -0.90 -4.29 5.74
C LEU A 158 0.14 -3.76 6.74
N ARG A 159 1.41 -3.69 6.34
CA ARG A 159 2.46 -3.08 7.18
C ARG A 159 2.23 -1.59 7.45
N LEU A 160 1.58 -0.87 6.54
CA LEU A 160 1.15 0.51 6.76
C LEU A 160 -0.13 0.64 7.59
N LEU A 161 -0.93 -0.42 7.69
CA LEU A 161 -2.17 -0.43 8.47
C LEU A 161 -1.93 -0.78 9.94
N ARG A 162 -0.90 -1.57 10.23
CA ARG A 162 -0.50 -1.95 11.58
C ARG A 162 0.80 -1.23 11.96
N LYS A 163 0.97 -0.96 13.25
CA LYS A 163 2.29 -0.60 13.76
C LYS A 163 3.16 -1.87 13.73
N PRO A 164 4.49 -1.77 13.70
CA PRO A 164 5.37 -2.92 13.92
C PRO A 164 5.29 -3.33 15.40
N ASP A 165 4.17 -3.95 15.77
CA ASP A 165 3.86 -4.48 17.10
C ASP A 165 3.33 -5.92 16.98
N GLU A 166 2.99 -6.54 18.11
CA GLU A 166 2.44 -7.91 18.12
C GLU A 166 1.20 -8.08 17.23
N SER A 167 0.42 -7.01 16.99
CA SER A 167 -0.74 -7.07 16.11
C SER A 167 -0.34 -7.26 14.64
N TRP A 168 0.82 -6.76 14.22
CA TRP A 168 1.36 -6.98 12.88
C TRP A 168 1.81 -8.42 12.72
N ILE A 169 2.58 -8.96 13.68
CA ILE A 169 3.10 -10.32 13.63
C ILE A 169 1.96 -11.34 13.59
N LYS A 170 0.94 -11.20 14.45
CA LYS A 170 -0.25 -12.07 14.38
C LYS A 170 -1.02 -11.96 13.08
N THR A 171 -1.06 -10.77 12.47
CA THR A 171 -1.66 -10.59 11.14
C THR A 171 -0.80 -11.26 10.06
N MET A 172 0.52 -11.24 10.22
CA MET A 172 1.46 -11.90 9.32
C MET A 172 1.41 -13.42 9.47
N GLU A 173 1.38 -13.98 10.67
CA GLU A 173 1.15 -15.41 10.97
C GLU A 173 -0.15 -15.90 10.29
N GLN A 174 -1.26 -15.15 10.42
CA GLN A 174 -2.53 -15.50 9.74
C GLN A 174 -2.43 -15.47 8.21
N ILE A 175 -1.57 -14.61 7.68
CA ILE A 175 -1.34 -14.53 6.25
C ILE A 175 -0.34 -15.59 5.83
N ALA A 176 0.63 -15.94 6.68
CA ALA A 176 1.58 -17.03 6.54
C ALA A 176 0.84 -18.35 6.41
N ASP A 177 -0.09 -18.65 7.32
CA ASP A 177 -0.96 -19.84 7.26
C ASP A 177 -1.73 -19.91 5.92
N TYR A 178 -2.07 -18.75 5.35
CA TYR A 178 -2.73 -18.65 4.05
C TYR A 178 -1.76 -18.65 2.85
N LEU A 179 -0.52 -18.18 3.07
CA LEU A 179 0.59 -18.18 2.11
C LEU A 179 1.22 -19.58 2.00
N GLU A 180 1.19 -20.36 3.07
CA GLU A 180 1.59 -21.76 3.15
C GLU A 180 0.63 -22.63 2.32
N MET A 181 -0.67 -22.29 2.31
CA MET A 181 -1.63 -22.86 1.35
C MET A 181 -1.31 -22.56 -0.13
N ILE A 182 -0.40 -21.61 -0.42
CA ILE A 182 0.02 -21.20 -1.77
C ILE A 182 1.55 -21.24 -1.95
N GLU A 183 2.26 -21.97 -1.09
CA GLU A 183 3.70 -22.29 -1.17
C GLU A 183 4.69 -21.10 -1.18
N VAL A 184 4.36 -19.96 -0.55
CA VAL A 184 5.30 -18.82 -0.41
C VAL A 184 5.75 -18.68 1.05
N THR A 185 7.06 -18.75 1.29
CA THR A 185 7.65 -18.48 2.62
C THR A 185 7.59 -16.99 2.95
N ASP A 186 6.75 -16.68 3.93
CA ASP A 186 6.45 -15.36 4.48
C ASP A 186 7.63 -14.76 5.27
N ASP A 187 8.40 -15.61 5.95
CA ASP A 187 9.57 -15.23 6.75
C ASP A 187 10.58 -14.40 5.98
N ASN A 188 10.89 -14.80 4.74
CA ASN A 188 11.89 -14.09 3.92
C ASN A 188 11.46 -12.65 3.63
N ILE A 189 10.16 -12.44 3.36
CA ILE A 189 9.61 -11.12 3.03
C ILE A 189 9.62 -10.22 4.27
N PHE A 190 9.20 -10.75 5.41
CA PHE A 190 9.23 -10.05 6.69
C PHE A 190 10.66 -9.70 7.09
N ASN A 191 11.55 -10.68 7.10
CA ASN A 191 12.95 -10.53 7.51
C ASN A 191 13.63 -9.46 6.66
N ARG A 192 13.49 -9.49 5.32
CA ARG A 192 14.09 -8.46 4.44
C ARG A 192 13.62 -7.05 4.73
N LEU A 193 12.32 -6.87 4.91
CA LEU A 193 11.79 -5.56 5.24
C LEU A 193 12.30 -5.07 6.60
N MET A 194 12.31 -5.95 7.62
CA MET A 194 12.79 -5.62 8.96
C MET A 194 14.29 -5.35 9.00
N MET A 195 15.09 -6.09 8.22
CA MET A 195 16.52 -5.84 8.05
C MET A 195 16.77 -4.44 7.48
N LEU A 196 16.01 -4.00 6.46
CA LEU A 196 16.16 -2.66 5.88
C LEU A 196 15.72 -1.56 6.86
N PHE A 197 14.62 -1.73 7.60
CA PHE A 197 14.23 -0.77 8.64
C PHE A 197 15.26 -0.69 9.78
N SER A 198 15.79 -1.84 10.21
CA SER A 198 16.83 -1.85 11.23
C SER A 198 18.08 -1.14 10.72
N ALA A 199 18.57 -1.52 9.52
CA ALA A 199 19.73 -0.90 8.90
C ALA A 199 19.57 0.61 8.76
N GLN A 200 18.41 1.11 8.33
CA GLN A 200 18.18 2.54 8.24
C GLN A 200 18.32 3.26 9.58
N SER A 201 17.94 2.62 10.70
CA SER A 201 18.00 3.24 12.02
C SER A 201 19.36 3.06 12.73
N GLN A 202 20.02 1.91 12.54
CA GLN A 202 21.22 1.51 13.29
C GLN A 202 22.51 1.61 12.48
N ALA A 203 22.45 1.84 11.18
CA ALA A 203 23.61 1.90 10.29
C ALA A 203 23.48 3.01 9.25
N PHE A 204 24.61 3.63 8.90
CA PHE A 204 24.64 4.62 7.83
C PHE A 204 25.01 3.91 6.54
N VAL A 205 23.99 3.49 5.79
CA VAL A 205 24.16 2.77 4.52
C VAL A 205 23.87 3.71 3.36
N LEU A 206 24.81 3.84 2.42
CA LEU A 206 24.60 4.67 1.22
C LEU A 206 23.39 4.16 0.42
N GLY A 207 22.50 5.08 0.05
CA GLY A 207 21.25 4.77 -0.66
C GLY A 207 20.05 4.41 0.25
N LEU A 208 20.26 4.22 1.55
CA LEU A 208 19.20 3.92 2.53
C LEU A 208 19.18 4.89 3.73
N GLY A 209 20.36 5.33 4.15
CA GLY A 209 20.55 6.17 5.33
C GLY A 209 19.96 7.57 5.16
N VAL A 210 19.35 8.08 6.24
CA VAL A 210 18.77 9.42 6.32
C VAL A 210 19.60 10.25 7.30
N LEU A 211 20.13 11.37 6.82
CA LEU A 211 20.97 12.27 7.63
C LEU A 211 20.24 12.74 8.90
N GLY A 212 20.93 12.67 10.04
CA GLY A 212 20.38 13.04 11.35
C GLY A 212 19.42 12.02 11.96
N LYS A 213 19.16 10.88 11.29
CA LYS A 213 18.30 9.80 11.79
C LYS A 213 19.01 8.46 11.84
N SER A 214 19.78 8.13 10.80
CA SER A 214 20.62 6.94 10.75
C SER A 214 21.86 7.12 11.62
N ARG A 215 22.16 6.10 12.43
CA ARG A 215 23.38 6.05 13.25
C ARG A 215 24.58 5.65 12.41
N LEU A 216 25.79 5.99 12.87
CA LEU A 216 26.99 5.35 12.35
C LEU A 216 26.99 3.89 12.77
N SER A 217 27.32 3.00 11.82
CA SER A 217 27.21 1.55 12.02
C SER A 217 28.22 1.07 13.05
N ASP A 218 27.80 0.20 13.96
CA ASP A 218 28.73 -0.64 14.71
C ASP A 218 29.40 -1.60 13.71
N VAL A 219 30.71 -1.81 13.87
CA VAL A 219 31.50 -2.59 12.91
C VAL A 219 32.15 -3.77 13.61
N GLU A 220 32.06 -4.94 13.00
CA GLU A 220 32.77 -6.14 13.42
C GLU A 220 33.65 -6.62 12.24
N GLY A 221 34.95 -6.32 12.30
CA GLY A 221 35.87 -6.51 11.19
C GLY A 221 35.60 -5.50 10.06
N ASP A 222 35.34 -5.99 8.84
CA ASP A 222 34.97 -5.15 7.68
C ASP A 222 33.45 -5.04 7.48
N LEU A 223 32.65 -5.58 8.40
CA LEU A 223 31.21 -5.72 8.24
C LEU A 223 30.46 -4.82 9.23
N ALA A 224 29.44 -4.12 8.73
CA ALA A 224 28.48 -3.44 9.59
C ALA A 224 27.63 -4.48 10.32
N LYS A 225 27.37 -4.24 11.59
CA LYS A 225 26.59 -5.09 12.48
C LYS A 225 25.32 -4.35 12.90
N ILE A 226 24.16 -4.98 12.73
CA ILE A 226 22.89 -4.43 13.18
C ILE A 226 22.04 -5.50 13.87
N PRO A 227 21.30 -5.14 14.94
CA PRO A 227 20.30 -6.03 15.53
C PRO A 227 19.02 -5.97 14.70
N PHE A 228 18.38 -7.09 14.40
CA PHE A 228 17.03 -7.08 13.83
C PHE A 228 16.17 -8.18 14.48
N MET A 229 14.85 -8.00 14.39
CA MET A 229 13.88 -8.99 14.84
C MET A 229 13.41 -9.80 13.64
N ASP A 230 13.59 -11.12 13.70
CA ASP A 230 13.08 -12.05 12.69
C ASP A 230 11.56 -12.28 12.84
N ALA A 231 10.97 -13.00 11.89
CA ALA A 231 9.55 -13.35 11.90
C ALA A 231 9.16 -14.18 13.14
N GLN A 232 10.09 -14.98 13.67
CA GLN A 232 9.95 -15.79 14.87
C GLN A 232 10.16 -15.02 16.19
N ARG A 233 10.40 -13.71 16.12
CA ARG A 233 10.62 -12.80 17.26
C ARG A 233 11.96 -12.98 17.98
N ASN A 234 12.90 -13.69 17.38
CA ASN A 234 14.28 -13.71 17.85
C ASN A 234 14.97 -12.40 17.45
N ILE A 235 15.77 -11.86 18.36
CA ILE A 235 16.65 -10.74 18.07
C ILE A 235 18.00 -11.32 17.65
N LEU A 236 18.36 -11.07 16.40
CA LEU A 236 19.59 -11.57 15.79
C LEU A 236 20.46 -10.41 15.35
N ASP A 237 21.77 -10.55 15.54
CA ASP A 237 22.74 -9.62 15.00
C ASP A 237 23.18 -10.08 13.62
N ILE A 238 22.91 -9.28 12.59
CA ILE A 238 23.34 -9.57 11.22
C ILE A 238 24.54 -8.71 10.83
N LYS A 239 25.38 -9.31 9.99
CA LYS A 239 26.58 -8.67 9.45
C LYS A 239 26.39 -8.46 7.96
N PHE A 240 26.68 -7.27 7.47
CA PHE A 240 26.57 -6.95 6.05
C PHE A 240 27.62 -5.92 5.63
N SER A 241 27.95 -5.89 4.34
CA SER A 241 28.88 -4.90 3.77
C SER A 241 28.15 -3.80 3.01
N THR A 242 27.15 -4.20 2.22
CA THR A 242 26.50 -3.34 1.23
C THR A 242 24.99 -3.53 1.22
N LEU A 243 24.28 -2.59 0.60
CA LEU A 243 22.80 -2.55 0.61
C LEU A 243 22.16 -3.79 -0.02
N ASP A 244 22.75 -4.31 -1.10
CA ASP A 244 22.33 -5.53 -1.80
C ASP A 244 22.31 -6.78 -0.91
N HIS A 245 23.22 -6.88 0.08
CA HIS A 245 23.18 -7.96 1.07
C HIS A 245 21.85 -8.00 1.83
N LEU A 246 21.32 -6.82 2.18
CA LEU A 246 20.04 -6.71 2.88
C LEU A 246 18.86 -6.91 1.93
N GLN A 247 18.97 -6.44 0.68
CA GLN A 247 17.88 -6.52 -0.30
C GLN A 247 17.63 -7.92 -0.82
N PHE A 248 18.68 -8.65 -1.23
CA PHE A 248 18.54 -9.98 -1.85
C PHE A 248 19.68 -10.96 -1.49
N GLY A 249 20.61 -10.58 -0.61
CA GLY A 249 21.65 -11.47 -0.12
C GLY A 249 21.12 -12.68 0.66
N PHE A 250 21.89 -13.76 0.66
CA PHE A 250 21.70 -14.95 1.49
C PHE A 250 22.45 -14.76 2.82
N ILE A 251 21.70 -14.73 3.92
CA ILE A 251 22.22 -14.60 5.28
C ILE A 251 21.93 -15.90 6.02
N LEU A 252 22.99 -16.59 6.44
CA LEU A 252 22.88 -17.88 7.12
C LEU A 252 22.04 -17.75 8.40
N GLY A 253 21.09 -18.68 8.59
CA GLY A 253 20.18 -18.68 9.74
C GLY A 253 19.03 -17.67 9.68
N VAL A 254 18.99 -16.82 8.64
CA VAL A 254 17.92 -15.82 8.45
C VAL A 254 17.18 -16.01 7.13
N THR A 255 17.92 -16.28 6.06
CA THR A 255 17.37 -16.44 4.71
C THR A 255 17.08 -17.92 4.45
N PRO A 256 15.84 -18.30 4.10
CA PRO A 256 15.53 -19.66 3.68
C PRO A 256 16.36 -20.09 2.47
N LEU A 257 16.70 -21.38 2.39
CA LEU A 257 17.46 -21.94 1.26
C LEU A 257 16.71 -21.70 -0.06
N GLY A 258 17.42 -21.20 -1.08
CA GLY A 258 16.84 -20.85 -2.38
C GLY A 258 16.20 -19.46 -2.46
N TYR A 259 16.12 -18.71 -1.36
CA TYR A 259 15.48 -17.39 -1.30
C TYR A 259 16.46 -16.22 -1.09
N GLY A 260 17.72 -16.41 -1.47
CA GLY A 260 18.76 -15.37 -1.43
C GLY A 260 19.95 -15.71 -2.32
N LEU A 261 20.75 -14.68 -2.62
CA LEU A 261 21.95 -14.79 -3.45
C LEU A 261 23.21 -14.74 -2.59
N LEU A 262 24.21 -15.57 -2.90
CA LEU A 262 25.54 -15.41 -2.32
C LEU A 262 26.22 -14.22 -2.99
N LEU A 263 26.55 -13.19 -2.20
CA LEU A 263 27.06 -11.92 -2.70
C LEU A 263 28.51 -11.67 -2.27
N PRO A 264 29.32 -11.03 -3.12
CA PRO A 264 30.66 -10.58 -2.74
C PRO A 264 30.59 -9.41 -1.75
N LYS A 265 31.68 -9.17 -1.00
CA LYS A 265 31.77 -8.03 -0.05
C LYS A 265 31.54 -6.65 -0.68
N LYS A 266 31.75 -6.52 -1.99
CA LYS A 266 31.53 -5.27 -2.74
C LYS A 266 30.17 -5.31 -3.42
N SER A 267 29.53 -4.16 -3.54
CA SER A 267 28.21 -4.12 -4.17
C SER A 267 28.25 -4.56 -5.64
N ILE A 268 27.22 -5.31 -6.04
CA ILE A 268 27.04 -5.79 -7.41
C ILE A 268 26.28 -4.79 -8.30
N TYR A 269 25.74 -3.71 -7.71
CA TYR A 269 25.08 -2.65 -8.46
C TYR A 269 26.06 -1.85 -9.32
N LYS A 270 25.59 -1.45 -10.50
CA LYS A 270 26.31 -0.64 -11.47
C LYS A 270 26.26 0.83 -11.09
N LEU A 271 27.43 1.45 -10.93
CA LEU A 271 27.54 2.91 -10.82
C LEU A 271 27.64 3.50 -12.23
N ILE A 272 26.85 4.54 -12.52
CA ILE A 272 26.94 5.22 -13.82
C ILE A 272 28.22 6.07 -13.82
N ASP A 273 29.06 5.92 -14.85
CA ASP A 273 30.36 6.57 -14.98
C ASP A 273 31.28 6.37 -13.75
N ASP A 274 31.13 5.25 -13.03
CA ASP A 274 31.82 4.93 -11.75
C ASP A 274 31.67 5.97 -10.62
N LYS A 275 30.73 6.91 -10.76
CA LYS A 275 30.61 8.06 -9.84
C LYS A 275 29.19 8.39 -9.43
N LYS A 276 28.20 8.04 -10.25
CA LYS A 276 26.79 8.38 -10.02
C LYS A 276 26.03 7.19 -9.46
N ASN A 277 24.94 7.51 -8.76
CA ASN A 277 24.02 6.53 -8.20
C ASN A 277 23.54 5.52 -9.25
N PRO A 278 23.30 4.26 -8.86
CA PRO A 278 22.73 3.26 -9.74
C PRO A 278 21.33 3.67 -10.24
N PRO A 279 20.89 3.22 -11.42
CA PRO A 279 19.61 3.61 -12.01
C PRO A 279 18.39 3.42 -11.10
N PHE A 280 18.29 2.30 -10.38
CA PHE A 280 17.19 2.07 -9.43
C PHE A 280 17.14 3.13 -8.31
N LEU A 281 18.30 3.57 -7.84
CA LEU A 281 18.38 4.55 -6.75
C LEU A 281 17.99 5.94 -7.26
N LYS A 282 18.36 6.28 -8.50
CA LYS A 282 17.87 7.49 -9.18
C LYS A 282 16.35 7.49 -9.28
N ALA A 283 15.76 6.38 -9.75
CA ALA A 283 14.31 6.25 -9.86
C ALA A 283 13.59 6.35 -8.50
N LEU A 284 14.16 5.73 -7.47
CA LEU A 284 13.67 5.84 -6.10
C LEU A 284 13.69 7.29 -5.62
N ILE A 285 14.82 8.01 -5.78
CA ILE A 285 14.96 9.40 -5.35
C ILE A 285 13.95 10.31 -6.07
N GLU A 286 13.79 10.16 -7.39
CA GLU A 286 12.83 10.94 -8.18
C GLU A 286 11.41 10.71 -7.69
N LYS A 287 11.03 9.45 -7.47
CA LYS A 287 9.72 9.09 -6.90
C LYS A 287 9.51 9.71 -5.52
N MET A 288 10.48 9.63 -4.61
CA MET A 288 10.36 10.25 -3.27
C MET A 288 10.15 11.75 -3.37
N ASN A 289 10.85 12.41 -4.29
CA ASN A 289 10.68 13.84 -4.53
C ASN A 289 9.30 14.17 -5.11
N ILE A 290 8.78 13.37 -6.04
CA ILE A 290 7.40 13.53 -6.56
C ILE A 290 6.39 13.45 -5.41
N ILE A 291 6.49 12.44 -4.55
CA ILE A 291 5.57 12.25 -3.43
C ILE A 291 5.65 13.41 -2.44
N LYS A 292 6.87 13.80 -2.04
CA LYS A 292 7.12 14.93 -1.15
C LYS A 292 6.52 16.22 -1.70
N ASN A 293 6.86 16.56 -2.94
CA ASN A 293 6.42 17.82 -3.58
C ASN A 293 4.91 17.85 -3.84
N SER A 294 4.25 16.68 -3.85
CA SER A 294 2.80 16.57 -4.02
C SER A 294 2.00 16.79 -2.74
N LEU A 295 2.64 16.94 -1.57
CA LEU A 295 1.94 17.03 -0.29
C LEU A 295 0.86 18.11 -0.31
N ILE A 296 1.21 19.34 -0.65
CA ILE A 296 0.29 20.49 -0.65
C ILE A 296 -0.90 20.31 -1.59
N LEU A 297 -0.71 19.55 -2.67
CA LEU A 297 -1.75 19.26 -3.66
C LEU A 297 -2.86 18.37 -3.10
N THR A 298 -2.59 17.70 -1.97
CA THR A 298 -3.57 16.93 -1.21
C THR A 298 -4.78 17.79 -0.82
N THR A 299 -4.59 19.09 -0.56
CA THR A 299 -5.70 20.03 -0.32
C THR A 299 -6.67 20.01 -1.50
N PHE A 300 -6.16 20.25 -2.71
CA PHE A 300 -6.96 20.27 -3.93
C PHE A 300 -7.55 18.91 -4.26
N ALA A 301 -6.87 17.81 -3.91
CA ALA A 301 -7.41 16.47 -4.08
C ALA A 301 -8.63 16.20 -3.18
N TYR A 302 -8.61 16.67 -1.92
CA TYR A 302 -9.72 16.49 -0.97
C TYR A 302 -10.88 17.45 -1.21
N SER A 303 -10.60 18.70 -1.59
CA SER A 303 -11.59 19.71 -1.91
C SER A 303 -12.16 19.57 -3.34
N ASN A 304 -11.54 18.72 -4.17
CA ASN A 304 -11.95 18.50 -5.55
C ASN A 304 -13.46 18.18 -5.70
N TYR A 305 -14.00 18.61 -6.84
CA TYR A 305 -15.40 18.45 -7.24
C TYR A 305 -16.41 19.21 -6.37
N ASN A 306 -15.99 20.30 -5.72
CA ASN A 306 -16.83 21.19 -4.91
C ASN A 306 -16.84 22.58 -5.53
N LYS A 307 -18.00 23.06 -5.97
CA LYS A 307 -18.11 24.36 -6.64
C LYS A 307 -17.92 25.52 -5.65
N PRO A 308 -17.52 26.71 -6.12
CA PRO A 308 -17.43 27.92 -5.28
C PRO A 308 -18.72 28.19 -4.47
N GLU A 309 -19.89 28.12 -5.11
CA GLU A 309 -21.19 28.30 -4.45
C GLU A 309 -21.51 27.25 -3.37
N GLU A 310 -20.95 26.05 -3.50
CA GLU A 310 -21.11 24.94 -2.55
C GLU A 310 -20.18 25.08 -1.33
N MET A 311 -19.12 25.88 -1.44
CA MET A 311 -18.21 26.19 -0.32
C MET A 311 -18.89 27.02 0.76
N ILE A 312 -19.92 27.78 0.40
CA ILE A 312 -20.67 28.63 1.35
C ILE A 312 -21.77 27.82 2.02
N ASN A 313 -22.51 27.00 1.26
CA ASN A 313 -23.68 26.30 1.77
C ASN A 313 -23.55 24.76 1.72
N PRO A 314 -23.51 24.07 2.88
CA PRO A 314 -23.37 22.62 2.94
C PRO A 314 -24.54 21.87 2.33
N HIS A 315 -25.73 22.47 2.22
CA HIS A 315 -26.92 21.83 1.67
C HIS A 315 -26.95 21.81 0.14
N LYS A 316 -26.23 22.74 -0.50
CA LYS A 316 -26.09 22.79 -1.96
C LYS A 316 -25.02 21.83 -2.48
N SER A 317 -24.07 21.43 -1.63
CA SER A 317 -22.93 20.60 -2.02
C SER A 317 -23.31 19.16 -2.37
N ASP A 318 -23.05 18.75 -3.62
CA ASP A 318 -23.17 17.34 -4.03
C ASP A 318 -22.23 16.41 -3.26
N ARG A 319 -21.06 16.91 -2.84
CA ARG A 319 -20.07 16.17 -2.04
C ARG A 319 -20.58 15.85 -0.65
N THR A 320 -21.25 16.79 0.02
CA THR A 320 -21.85 16.54 1.34
C THR A 320 -23.00 15.55 1.25
N ASN A 321 -23.79 15.60 0.17
CA ASN A 321 -24.85 14.63 -0.12
C ASN A 321 -24.28 13.22 -0.31
N GLN A 322 -23.25 13.08 -1.15
CA GLN A 322 -22.53 11.82 -1.37
C GLN A 322 -21.98 11.25 -0.06
N TYR A 323 -21.30 12.08 0.74
CA TYR A 323 -20.74 11.68 2.02
C TYR A 323 -21.81 11.23 3.02
N ALA A 324 -22.92 11.98 3.12
CA ALA A 324 -24.03 11.65 4.00
C ALA A 324 -24.68 10.31 3.64
N LEU A 325 -24.89 10.02 2.35
CA LEU A 325 -25.44 8.74 1.88
C LEU A 325 -24.53 7.56 2.26
N LEU A 326 -23.22 7.69 2.04
CA LEU A 326 -22.25 6.66 2.45
C LEU A 326 -22.25 6.45 3.97
N HIS A 327 -22.40 7.52 4.76
CA HIS A 327 -22.51 7.43 6.21
C HIS A 327 -23.84 6.81 6.68
N GLN A 328 -24.93 7.06 5.96
CA GLN A 328 -26.23 6.44 6.24
C GLN A 328 -26.17 4.93 5.98
N GLN A 329 -25.64 4.50 4.84
CA GLN A 329 -25.39 3.09 4.54
C GLN A 329 -24.56 2.42 5.64
N ARG A 330 -23.46 3.06 6.05
CA ARG A 330 -22.63 2.58 7.17
C ARG A 330 -23.44 2.38 8.46
N ARG A 331 -24.27 3.36 8.85
CA ARG A 331 -25.08 3.28 10.08
C ARG A 331 -26.12 2.17 10.02
N ILE A 332 -26.75 1.97 8.86
CA ILE A 332 -27.71 0.87 8.66
C ILE A 332 -27.02 -0.47 8.90
N VAL A 333 -25.83 -0.66 8.32
CA VAL A 333 -25.02 -1.86 8.55
C VAL A 333 -24.62 -1.99 10.02
N GLU A 334 -24.12 -0.92 10.64
CA GLU A 334 -23.71 -0.96 12.05
C GLU A 334 -24.89 -1.33 12.97
N LYS A 335 -26.10 -0.80 12.72
CA LYS A 335 -27.32 -1.14 13.47
C LYS A 335 -27.76 -2.58 13.22
N TRP A 336 -27.70 -3.04 11.98
CA TRP A 336 -28.03 -4.42 11.60
C TRP A 336 -27.14 -5.45 12.31
N VAL A 337 -25.85 -5.14 12.45
CA VAL A 337 -24.88 -5.96 13.20
C VAL A 337 -25.21 -5.96 14.68
N GLU A 338 -25.42 -4.78 15.27
CA GLU A 338 -25.69 -4.63 16.71
C GLU A 338 -26.90 -5.44 17.18
N THR A 339 -27.95 -5.55 16.37
CA THR A 339 -29.15 -6.32 16.71
C THR A 339 -28.96 -7.85 16.62
N ARG A 340 -27.80 -8.32 16.14
CA ARG A 340 -27.53 -9.74 15.84
C ARG A 340 -26.33 -10.31 16.60
N ILE A 341 -25.68 -9.49 17.42
CA ILE A 341 -24.63 -9.95 18.33
C ILE A 341 -25.35 -10.56 19.54
N PRO A 342 -24.97 -11.77 19.97
CA PRO A 342 -25.64 -12.39 21.09
C PRO A 342 -25.25 -11.71 22.43
N PRO A 343 -26.07 -11.80 23.48
CA PRO A 343 -25.85 -11.07 24.74
C PRO A 343 -24.47 -11.32 25.37
N GLU A 344 -23.96 -12.54 25.27
CA GLU A 344 -22.65 -12.96 25.77
C GLU A 344 -21.47 -12.25 25.06
N GLU A 345 -21.66 -11.83 23.82
CA GLU A 345 -20.67 -11.10 23.01
C GLU A 345 -20.91 -9.57 23.01
N SER A 346 -22.00 -9.11 23.67
CA SER A 346 -22.53 -7.74 23.55
C SER A 346 -21.85 -6.70 24.44
N ASN A 347 -20.53 -6.75 24.58
CA ASN A 347 -19.78 -5.67 25.21
C ASN A 347 -19.47 -4.54 24.20
N PRO A 348 -19.32 -3.27 24.63
CA PRO A 348 -19.15 -2.14 23.70
C PRO A 348 -17.95 -2.26 22.75
N ILE A 349 -16.86 -2.89 23.20
CA ILE A 349 -15.63 -3.08 22.43
C ILE A 349 -15.85 -4.12 21.33
N ARG A 350 -16.39 -5.29 21.68
CA ARG A 350 -16.72 -6.38 20.76
C ARG A 350 -17.78 -5.97 19.77
N ILE A 351 -18.84 -5.26 20.21
CA ILE A 351 -19.83 -4.67 19.30
C ILE A 351 -19.14 -3.79 18.26
N ARG A 352 -18.18 -2.96 18.66
CA ARG A 352 -17.43 -2.12 17.73
C ARG A 352 -16.55 -2.96 16.79
N GLN A 353 -15.90 -4.01 17.28
CA GLN A 353 -15.09 -4.92 16.47
C GLN A 353 -15.95 -5.67 15.44
N TYR A 354 -17.09 -6.25 15.82
CA TYR A 354 -18.05 -6.86 14.89
C TYR A 354 -18.55 -5.87 13.84
N LYS A 355 -18.88 -4.63 14.24
CA LYS A 355 -19.23 -3.55 13.31
C LYS A 355 -18.09 -3.28 12.31
N ASN A 356 -16.84 -3.22 12.78
CA ASN A 356 -15.69 -3.05 11.89
C ASN A 356 -15.49 -4.26 10.96
N ALA A 357 -15.71 -5.47 11.46
CA ALA A 357 -15.58 -6.71 10.70
C ALA A 357 -16.54 -6.73 9.51
N VAL A 358 -17.81 -6.44 9.73
CA VAL A 358 -18.80 -6.39 8.64
C VAL A 358 -18.53 -5.22 7.68
N LEU A 359 -18.10 -4.07 8.18
CA LEU A 359 -17.71 -2.94 7.32
C LEU A 359 -16.47 -3.23 6.47
N GLN A 360 -15.58 -4.12 6.91
CA GLN A 360 -14.41 -4.57 6.17
C GLN A 360 -14.81 -5.34 4.91
N LEU A 361 -15.75 -6.29 5.04
CA LEU A 361 -16.28 -7.07 3.92
C LEU A 361 -16.84 -6.17 2.81
N ILE A 362 -17.51 -5.09 3.18
CA ILE A 362 -18.00 -4.10 2.21
C ILE A 362 -16.84 -3.28 1.66
N SER A 363 -15.97 -2.77 2.52
CA SER A 363 -15.04 -1.69 2.16
C SER A 363 -13.78 -2.13 1.44
N TRP A 364 -13.30 -3.35 1.66
CA TRP A 364 -12.04 -3.83 1.12
C TRP A 364 -12.20 -4.27 -0.34
N ARG A 365 -13.25 -5.06 -0.65
CA ARG A 365 -13.60 -5.38 -2.05
C ARG A 365 -14.06 -4.15 -2.84
N ALA A 366 -14.77 -3.22 -2.21
CA ALA A 366 -15.21 -1.96 -2.84
C ALA A 366 -14.21 -0.79 -2.72
N LYS A 367 -12.93 -1.05 -2.40
CA LYS A 367 -11.94 0.02 -2.22
C LYS A 367 -11.57 0.66 -3.57
N ARG A 368 -11.69 1.99 -3.67
CA ARG A 368 -11.47 2.75 -4.92
C ARG A 368 -10.15 3.50 -5.05
N HIS A 369 -9.61 4.02 -3.94
CA HIS A 369 -8.56 5.04 -3.97
C HIS A 369 -7.31 4.65 -3.17
N ARG A 370 -6.97 3.36 -3.12
CA ARG A 370 -5.76 2.86 -2.47
C ARG A 370 -5.27 1.59 -3.16
N TRP A 371 -3.95 1.51 -3.34
CA TRP A 371 -3.21 0.31 -3.72
C TRP A 371 -3.24 -0.74 -2.61
N GLY A 372 -2.86 -1.97 -2.95
CA GLY A 372 -2.69 -3.07 -1.98
C GLY A 372 -3.99 -3.66 -1.45
N PHE A 373 -5.10 -3.48 -2.19
CA PHE A 373 -6.36 -4.19 -1.92
C PHE A 373 -6.73 -5.19 -3.03
N LYS A 374 -5.86 -5.38 -4.03
CA LYS A 374 -6.15 -6.25 -5.18
C LYS A 374 -6.24 -7.72 -4.80
N ALA A 375 -5.38 -8.22 -3.92
CA ALA A 375 -5.44 -9.63 -3.46
C ALA A 375 -6.84 -10.01 -2.92
N TRP A 376 -7.44 -9.18 -2.06
CA TRP A 376 -8.81 -9.43 -1.56
C TRP A 376 -9.91 -9.27 -2.61
N LYS A 377 -9.65 -8.54 -3.69
CA LYS A 377 -10.61 -8.41 -4.80
C LYS A 377 -10.58 -9.63 -5.71
N THR A 378 -9.39 -10.21 -5.93
CA THR A 378 -9.16 -11.37 -6.79
C THR A 378 -9.50 -12.70 -6.11
N MET A 379 -9.51 -12.75 -4.77
CA MET A 379 -9.99 -13.91 -4.02
C MET A 379 -11.42 -14.29 -4.41
N THR A 380 -11.69 -15.61 -4.44
CA THR A 380 -13.05 -16.13 -4.51
C THR A 380 -13.85 -15.72 -3.27
N GLU A 381 -15.18 -15.83 -3.33
CA GLU A 381 -16.02 -15.51 -2.17
C GLU A 381 -15.65 -16.36 -0.95
N ASP A 382 -15.43 -17.67 -1.15
CA ASP A 382 -15.06 -18.60 -0.08
C ASP A 382 -13.67 -18.32 0.50
N GLN A 383 -12.67 -18.05 -0.36
CA GLN A 383 -11.33 -17.68 0.09
C GLN A 383 -11.35 -16.41 0.95
N PHE A 384 -12.07 -15.38 0.49
CA PHE A 384 -12.16 -14.12 1.22
C PHE A 384 -12.94 -14.26 2.53
N LYS A 385 -14.00 -15.07 2.54
CA LYS A 385 -14.78 -15.38 3.73
C LYS A 385 -13.93 -16.10 4.78
N GLU A 386 -13.22 -17.16 4.40
CA GLU A 386 -12.37 -17.91 5.34
C GLU A 386 -11.25 -17.05 5.91
N TRP A 387 -10.56 -16.28 5.05
CA TRP A 387 -9.59 -15.29 5.50
C TRP A 387 -10.21 -14.30 6.51
N TRP A 388 -11.41 -13.78 6.22
CA TRP A 388 -12.09 -12.83 7.11
C TRP A 388 -12.48 -13.46 8.45
N LEU A 389 -12.95 -14.71 8.46
CA LEU A 389 -13.28 -15.44 9.69
C LEU A 389 -12.03 -15.59 10.57
N ASN A 390 -10.95 -16.13 10.00
CA ASN A 390 -9.69 -16.36 10.73
C ASN A 390 -9.11 -15.04 11.25
N HIS A 391 -9.14 -13.98 10.43
CA HIS A 391 -8.61 -12.66 10.80
C HIS A 391 -9.30 -12.06 12.03
N TRP A 392 -10.61 -12.18 12.13
CA TRP A 392 -11.38 -11.61 13.23
C TRP A 392 -11.48 -12.54 14.43
N GLU A 393 -11.46 -13.85 14.21
CA GLU A 393 -11.38 -14.86 15.26
C GLU A 393 -10.10 -14.71 16.09
N ALA A 394 -8.95 -14.58 15.42
CA ALA A 394 -7.69 -14.35 16.09
C ALA A 394 -7.58 -12.97 16.78
N GLN A 395 -8.48 -12.02 16.46
CA GLN A 395 -8.66 -10.77 17.20
C GLN A 395 -9.62 -10.91 18.39
N GLY A 396 -10.06 -12.14 18.69
CA GLY A 396 -10.89 -12.49 19.83
C GLY A 396 -12.40 -12.44 19.57
N LEU A 397 -12.85 -12.43 18.31
CA LEU A 397 -14.28 -12.52 17.98
C LEU A 397 -14.73 -13.96 17.84
N ASN A 398 -15.93 -14.28 18.33
CA ASN A 398 -16.52 -15.60 18.19
C ASN A 398 -16.84 -15.94 16.71
N ARG A 399 -16.26 -17.04 16.21
CA ARG A 399 -16.43 -17.53 14.82
C ARG A 399 -17.87 -17.83 14.45
N GLN A 400 -18.66 -18.43 15.34
CA GLN A 400 -20.07 -18.73 15.08
C GLN A 400 -20.89 -17.46 14.85
N THR A 401 -20.64 -16.42 15.67
CA THR A 401 -21.27 -15.10 15.48
C THR A 401 -20.87 -14.49 14.14
N LEU A 402 -19.59 -14.57 13.76
CA LEU A 402 -19.12 -14.10 12.46
C LEU A 402 -19.79 -14.85 11.29
N LEU A 403 -19.92 -16.17 11.38
CA LEU A 403 -20.63 -16.99 10.39
C LEU A 403 -22.11 -16.59 10.25
N ASN A 404 -22.80 -16.39 11.37
CA ASN A 404 -24.19 -15.95 11.38
C ASN A 404 -24.35 -14.57 10.73
N LEU A 405 -23.45 -13.63 11.04
CA LEU A 405 -23.40 -12.31 10.40
C LEU A 405 -23.11 -12.43 8.90
N TYR A 406 -22.18 -13.28 8.49
CA TYR A 406 -21.87 -13.52 7.08
C TYR A 406 -23.07 -14.07 6.30
N GLY A 407 -23.71 -15.11 6.83
CA GLY A 407 -24.91 -15.70 6.23
C GLY A 407 -26.03 -14.69 6.07
N GLY A 408 -26.28 -13.87 7.10
CA GLY A 408 -27.31 -12.83 7.06
C GLY A 408 -27.01 -11.66 6.12
N MET A 409 -25.74 -11.34 5.86
CA MET A 409 -25.37 -10.22 5.00
C MET A 409 -25.26 -10.56 3.51
N ARG A 410 -25.08 -11.85 3.16
CA ARG A 410 -24.85 -12.30 1.78
C ARG A 410 -25.90 -11.76 0.80
N LEU A 411 -27.15 -11.62 1.26
CA LEU A 411 -28.28 -11.10 0.48
C LEU A 411 -28.11 -9.66 -0.03
N TRP A 412 -27.33 -8.83 0.68
CA TRP A 412 -27.19 -7.40 0.35
C TRP A 412 -25.73 -6.94 0.21
N LEU A 413 -24.75 -7.78 0.52
CA LEU A 413 -23.33 -7.43 0.53
C LEU A 413 -22.85 -6.94 -0.84
N GLN A 414 -23.07 -7.72 -1.90
CA GLN A 414 -22.61 -7.38 -3.25
C GLN A 414 -23.25 -6.07 -3.74
N ARG A 415 -24.57 -5.95 -3.61
CA ARG A 415 -25.30 -4.73 -3.98
C ARG A 415 -24.74 -3.50 -3.26
N LEU A 416 -24.43 -3.61 -1.97
CA LEU A 416 -23.89 -2.50 -1.19
C LEU A 416 -22.45 -2.14 -1.59
N GLN A 417 -21.63 -3.13 -1.96
CA GLN A 417 -20.30 -2.91 -2.53
C GLN A 417 -20.38 -2.13 -3.84
N GLU A 418 -21.24 -2.56 -4.77
CA GLU A 418 -21.47 -1.89 -6.06
C GLU A 418 -22.00 -0.47 -5.86
N GLU A 419 -22.99 -0.30 -4.97
CA GLU A 419 -23.57 1.00 -4.69
C GLU A 419 -22.54 1.96 -4.09
N LYS A 420 -21.69 1.49 -3.18
CA LYS A 420 -20.58 2.29 -2.64
C LYS A 420 -19.62 2.76 -3.72
N VAL A 421 -19.30 1.90 -4.69
CA VAL A 421 -18.43 2.27 -5.83
C VAL A 421 -19.11 3.32 -6.69
N ARG A 422 -20.38 3.07 -7.05
CA ARG A 422 -21.22 3.95 -7.86
C ARG A 422 -21.39 5.33 -7.24
N LEU A 423 -21.88 5.39 -6.00
CA LEU A 423 -22.04 6.63 -5.23
C LEU A 423 -20.74 7.39 -5.19
N GLY A 424 -19.64 6.67 -4.95
CA GLY A 424 -18.31 7.21 -4.89
C GLY A 424 -17.82 7.92 -6.15
N LYS A 425 -18.15 7.40 -7.34
CA LYS A 425 -17.74 7.98 -8.63
C LYS A 425 -18.72 9.07 -9.12
N ARG A 426 -19.95 9.06 -8.61
CA ARG A 426 -21.08 9.90 -9.08
C ARG A 426 -20.72 11.38 -9.23
N VAL A 427 -20.20 12.01 -8.18
CA VAL A 427 -19.93 13.46 -8.20
C VAL A 427 -18.83 13.80 -9.21
N LYS A 428 -17.70 13.06 -9.19
CA LYS A 428 -16.61 13.23 -10.15
C LYS A 428 -17.11 13.13 -11.60
N LEU A 429 -17.82 12.06 -11.94
CA LEU A 429 -18.33 11.84 -13.30
C LEU A 429 -19.32 12.94 -13.73
N ARG A 430 -20.18 13.39 -12.81
CA ARG A 430 -21.11 14.48 -13.08
C ARG A 430 -20.36 15.79 -13.36
N ARG A 431 -19.35 16.14 -12.57
CA ARG A 431 -18.56 17.37 -12.78
C ARG A 431 -17.82 17.35 -14.10
N LEU A 432 -17.13 16.25 -14.41
CA LEU A 432 -16.42 16.10 -15.68
C LEU A 432 -17.37 16.22 -16.87
N ARG A 433 -18.56 15.61 -16.80
CA ARG A 433 -19.56 15.76 -17.87
C ARG A 433 -20.03 17.20 -18.04
N LEU A 434 -20.30 17.90 -16.94
CA LEU A 434 -20.76 19.30 -16.98
C LEU A 434 -19.67 20.25 -17.50
N ALA A 435 -18.40 19.96 -17.21
CA ALA A 435 -17.27 20.77 -17.69
C ALA A 435 -17.00 20.57 -19.18
N LEU A 436 -17.40 19.44 -19.78
CA LEU A 436 -17.30 19.18 -21.22
C LEU A 436 -18.51 19.71 -22.02
N SER A 437 -19.57 20.13 -21.33
CA SER A 437 -20.82 20.61 -21.96
C SER A 437 -21.00 22.13 -21.91
N LEU A 438 -20.06 22.82 -21.28
CA LEU A 438 -19.89 24.28 -21.32
C LEU A 438 -18.86 24.59 -22.39
#